data_AF-A0A1M6HRD2-F1
#
_entry.id   AF-A0A1M6HRD2-F1
#
_cell.length_a   1.000
_cell.length_b   1.000
_cell.length_c   1.000
_cell.angle_alpha   90.00
_cell.angle_beta   90.00
_cell.angle_gamma   90.00
#
_symmetry.space_group_name_H-M   'P 1'
#
loop_
_entity.id
_entity.type
_entity.pdbx_description
1 polymer ?
#
loop_
_entity_poly.entity_id
_entity_poly.type
_entity_poly.pdbx_seq_one_letter_code
_entity_poly.pdbx_strand_id
1 'polypeptide(L)'
;MDFTEIDRDDFRRLLNDIGNTHMPFGKFGPGNYPPSGVPIMDLPPEYLMWFKERGFPKGRLGELMEMVYEIKGVGMDSLFDPLRQAKGGRVSIRKARKKSFDFDE
;
A
#
# COMPACT_ATOMS: atom_id res chain seq x y z
N MET A 1 -34.85 -4.33 0.08
CA MET A 1 -33.43 -4.36 -0.33
C MET A 1 -32.70 -3.53 0.68
N ASP A 2 -32.11 -4.19 1.68
CA ASP A 2 -31.33 -3.50 2.71
C ASP A 2 -29.98 -3.14 2.09
N PHE A 3 -29.87 -1.91 1.60
CA PHE A 3 -28.66 -1.39 0.96
C PHE A 3 -27.45 -1.38 1.92
N THR A 4 -27.66 -1.59 3.22
CA THR A 4 -26.61 -1.49 4.25
C THR A 4 -25.86 -2.80 4.53
N GLU A 5 -26.48 -3.96 4.33
CA GLU A 5 -25.83 -5.26 4.61
C GLU A 5 -24.92 -5.74 3.48
N ILE A 6 -25.35 -5.58 2.22
CA ILE A 6 -24.54 -5.92 1.04
C ILE A 6 -23.25 -5.09 1.01
N ASP A 7 -23.32 -3.81 1.42
CA ASP A 7 -22.20 -2.88 1.47
C ASP A 7 -21.10 -3.33 2.45
N ARG A 8 -21.48 -3.84 3.63
CA ARG A 8 -20.52 -4.19 4.69
C ARG A 8 -19.62 -5.37 4.32
N ASP A 9 -20.19 -6.42 3.73
CA ASP A 9 -19.42 -7.60 3.33
C ASP A 9 -18.48 -7.29 2.16
N ASP A 10 -18.94 -6.50 1.20
CA ASP A 10 -18.11 -6.06 0.07
C ASP A 10 -16.97 -5.15 0.55
N PHE A 11 -17.26 -4.23 1.48
CA PHE A 11 -16.23 -3.40 2.09
C PHE A 11 -15.21 -4.23 2.88
N ARG A 12 -15.66 -5.24 3.64
CA ARG A 12 -14.77 -6.17 4.34
C ARG A 12 -13.88 -6.95 3.38
N ARG A 13 -14.42 -7.42 2.26
CA ARG A 13 -13.66 -8.10 1.19
C ARG A 13 -12.64 -7.16 0.56
N LEU A 14 -13.03 -5.93 0.26
CA LEU A 14 -12.14 -4.90 -0.28
C LEU A 14 -10.95 -4.65 0.66
N LEU A 15 -11.19 -4.45 1.96
CA LEU A 15 -10.13 -4.26 2.94
C LEU A 15 -9.22 -5.49 3.07
N ASN A 16 -9.78 -6.69 2.96
CA ASN A 16 -9.00 -7.93 2.96
C ASN A 16 -8.08 -8.01 1.73
N ASP A 17 -8.61 -7.72 0.55
CA ASP A 17 -7.84 -7.68 -0.70
C ASP A 17 -6.73 -6.64 -0.64
N ILE A 18 -7.04 -5.42 -0.19
CA ILE A 18 -6.05 -4.34 0.01
C ILE A 18 -4.95 -4.81 0.97
N GLY A 19 -5.34 -5.37 2.12
CA GLY A 19 -4.40 -5.84 3.13
C GLY A 19 -3.46 -6.92 2.62
N ASN A 20 -3.92 -7.80 1.71
CA ASN A 20 -3.14 -8.92 1.17
C ASN A 20 -2.35 -8.58 -0.11
N THR A 21 -2.64 -7.46 -0.75
CA THR A 21 -2.00 -7.06 -1.99
C THR A 21 -0.69 -6.31 -1.73
N HIS A 22 0.36 -6.75 -2.41
CA HIS A 22 1.67 -6.09 -2.40
C HIS A 22 1.97 -5.55 -3.79
N MET A 23 2.78 -4.49 -3.84
CA MET A 23 3.20 -3.90 -5.10
C MET A 23 4.12 -4.89 -5.85
N PRO A 24 3.78 -5.36 -7.06
CA PRO A 24 4.56 -6.41 -7.73
C PRO A 24 5.71 -5.88 -8.58
N PHE A 25 5.81 -4.56 -8.79
CA PHE A 25 6.82 -3.96 -9.66
C PHE A 25 7.14 -2.51 -9.29
N GLY A 26 8.05 -1.89 -10.05
CA GLY A 26 8.43 -0.49 -9.88
C GLY A 26 9.28 -0.25 -8.64
N LYS A 27 9.31 1.00 -8.17
CA LYS A 27 10.15 1.42 -7.03
C LYS A 27 9.84 0.62 -5.77
N PHE A 28 8.58 0.26 -5.55
CA PHE A 28 8.11 -0.46 -4.36
C PHE A 28 7.91 -1.95 -4.58
N GLY A 29 8.36 -2.49 -5.72
CA GLY A 29 8.29 -3.91 -6.02
C GLY A 29 9.33 -4.76 -5.28
N PRO A 30 9.27 -6.09 -5.45
CA PRO A 30 10.17 -7.06 -4.82
C PRO A 30 11.66 -6.78 -5.03
N GLY A 31 12.03 -6.18 -6.18
CA GLY A 31 13.43 -5.86 -6.49
C GLY A 31 14.07 -4.86 -5.51
N ASN A 32 13.27 -3.98 -4.89
CA ASN A 32 13.76 -3.04 -3.86
C ASN A 32 13.29 -3.42 -2.45
N TYR A 33 12.20 -4.17 -2.33
CA TYR A 33 11.58 -4.57 -1.07
C TYR A 33 11.26 -6.08 -1.08
N PRO A 34 12.27 -6.96 -1.00
CA PRO A 34 12.05 -8.40 -1.01
C PRO A 34 11.34 -8.88 0.26
N PRO A 35 10.61 -10.02 0.21
CA PRO A 35 10.42 -10.87 -0.97
C PRO A 35 9.26 -10.45 -1.89
N SER A 36 8.31 -9.64 -1.40
CA SER A 36 7.00 -9.47 -2.05
C SER A 36 6.69 -8.03 -2.50
N GLY A 37 7.53 -7.05 -2.18
CA GLY A 37 7.24 -5.63 -2.37
C GLY A 37 6.59 -5.00 -1.15
N VAL A 38 6.29 -3.70 -1.25
CA VAL A 38 5.57 -2.96 -0.20
C VAL A 38 4.07 -3.24 -0.31
N PRO A 39 3.34 -3.48 0.80
CA PRO A 39 1.88 -3.54 0.81
C PRO A 39 1.27 -2.29 0.17
N ILE A 40 0.22 -2.45 -0.65
CA ILE A 40 -0.34 -1.30 -1.37
C ILE A 40 -0.89 -0.22 -0.41
N MET A 41 -1.41 -0.63 0.75
CA MET A 41 -1.88 0.25 1.83
C MET A 41 -0.79 1.12 2.47
N ASP A 42 0.48 0.75 2.30
CA ASP A 42 1.64 1.46 2.83
C ASP A 42 2.40 2.24 1.76
N LEU A 43 1.93 2.22 0.51
CA LEU A 43 2.52 3.04 -0.55
C LEU A 43 2.40 4.54 -0.22
N PRO A 44 3.44 5.33 -0.54
CA PRO A 44 3.37 6.78 -0.36
C PRO A 44 2.29 7.39 -1.26
N PRO A 45 1.52 8.39 -0.78
CA PRO A 45 0.49 9.06 -1.58
C PRO A 45 1.02 9.62 -2.90
N GLU A 46 2.25 10.13 -2.92
CA GLU A 46 2.88 10.70 -4.13
C GLU A 46 3.12 9.63 -5.20
N TYR A 47 3.41 8.39 -4.78
CA TYR A 47 3.58 7.28 -5.71
C TYR A 47 2.26 6.86 -6.34
N LEU A 48 1.18 6.89 -5.57
CA LEU A 48 -0.18 6.62 -6.06
C LEU A 48 -0.68 7.76 -6.96
N MET A 49 -0.37 9.02 -6.63
CA MET A 49 -0.68 10.19 -7.45
C MET A 49 -0.04 10.09 -8.85
N TRP A 50 1.21 9.62 -8.94
CA TRP A 50 1.86 9.37 -10.24
C TRP A 50 1.09 8.37 -11.12
N PHE A 51 0.46 7.35 -10.51
CA PHE A 51 -0.45 6.45 -11.22
C PHE A 51 -1.78 7.11 -11.54
N LYS A 52 -2.34 7.98 -10.68
CA LYS A 52 -3.57 8.73 -10.99
C LYS A 52 -3.40 9.59 -12.25
N GLU A 53 -2.23 10.21 -12.44
CA GLU A 53 -1.92 11.04 -13.61
C GLU A 53 -1.69 10.24 -14.90
N ARG A 54 -1.09 9.05 -14.80
CA ARG A 54 -0.73 8.22 -15.96
C ARG A 54 -1.72 7.09 -16.28
N GLY A 55 -2.59 6.77 -15.33
CA GLY A 55 -3.44 5.60 -15.33
C GLY A 55 -2.91 4.50 -14.40
N PHE A 56 -3.81 3.94 -13.59
CA PHE A 56 -3.53 2.75 -12.78
C PHE A 56 -3.36 1.50 -13.67
N PRO A 57 -2.66 0.45 -13.17
CA PRO A 57 -2.55 -0.83 -13.86
C PRO A 57 -3.94 -1.42 -14.17
N LYS A 58 -4.09 -2.16 -15.27
CA LYS A 58 -5.38 -2.80 -15.57
C LYS A 58 -5.70 -3.94 -14.59
N GLY A 59 -6.99 -4.15 -14.36
CA GLY A 59 -7.51 -5.23 -13.52
C GLY A 59 -7.46 -4.92 -12.03
N ARG A 60 -7.62 -5.98 -11.21
CA ARG A 60 -7.86 -5.86 -9.76
C ARG A 60 -6.81 -5.04 -9.03
N LEU A 61 -5.53 -5.17 -9.39
CA LEU A 61 -4.46 -4.41 -8.74
C LEU A 61 -4.68 -2.90 -8.86
N GLY A 62 -5.02 -2.40 -10.06
CA GLY A 62 -5.24 -0.97 -10.25
C GLY A 62 -6.47 -0.46 -9.53
N GLU A 63 -7.56 -1.24 -9.54
CA GLU A 63 -8.76 -0.93 -8.76
C GLU A 63 -8.43 -0.76 -7.27
N LEU A 64 -7.67 -1.70 -6.70
CA LEU A 64 -7.26 -1.62 -5.30
C LEU A 64 -6.32 -0.44 -5.03
N MET A 65 -5.38 -0.15 -5.93
CA MET A 65 -4.48 1.00 -5.80
C MET A 65 -5.23 2.33 -5.88
N GLU A 66 -6.22 2.44 -6.77
CA GLU A 66 -7.08 3.63 -6.86
C GLU A 66 -7.88 3.81 -5.58
N MET A 67 -8.50 2.75 -5.06
CA MET A 67 -9.23 2.83 -3.78
C MET A 67 -8.32 3.27 -2.63
N VAL A 68 -7.09 2.74 -2.54
CA VAL A 68 -6.12 3.18 -1.52
C VAL A 68 -5.75 4.66 -1.69
N TYR A 69 -5.59 5.14 -2.93
CA TYR A 69 -5.31 6.55 -3.20
C TYR A 69 -6.43 7.46 -2.69
N GLU A 70 -7.68 7.15 -3.03
CA GLU A 70 -8.85 7.94 -2.62
C GLU A 70 -9.00 7.94 -1.08
N ILE A 71 -8.87 6.78 -0.42
CA ILE A 71 -8.92 6.66 1.06
C ILE A 71 -7.85 7.54 1.72
N LYS A 72 -6.62 7.53 1.20
CA LYS A 72 -5.52 8.36 1.71
C LYS A 72 -5.75 9.84 1.42
N GLY A 73 -6.32 10.19 0.27
CA GLY A 73 -6.62 11.57 -0.11
C GLY A 73 -7.62 12.25 0.84
N VAL A 74 -8.56 11.48 1.40
CA VAL A 74 -9.51 11.97 2.42
C VAL A 74 -8.89 12.01 3.84
N GLY A 75 -7.70 11.44 4.03
CA GLY A 75 -7.03 11.38 5.33
C GLY A 75 -7.42 10.18 6.19
N MET A 76 -8.10 9.18 5.63
CA MET A 76 -8.52 7.95 6.35
C MET A 76 -7.44 6.85 6.35
N ASP A 77 -6.16 7.24 6.39
CA ASP A 77 -5.05 6.27 6.38
C ASP A 77 -5.03 5.36 7.60
N SER A 78 -5.55 5.83 8.74
CA SER A 78 -5.67 5.04 9.98
C SER A 78 -6.63 3.85 9.86
N LEU A 79 -7.49 3.84 8.83
CA LEU A 79 -8.36 2.70 8.52
C LEU A 79 -7.57 1.39 8.33
N PHE A 80 -6.32 1.50 7.86
CA PHE A 80 -5.44 0.33 7.63
C PHE A 80 -4.64 -0.07 8.87
N ASP A 81 -4.71 0.66 9.99
CA ASP A 81 -3.91 0.36 11.19
C ASP A 81 -4.19 -1.03 11.79
N PRO A 82 -5.44 -1.52 11.88
CA PRO A 82 -5.69 -2.90 12.31
C PRO A 82 -5.02 -3.95 11.40
N LEU A 83 -5.00 -3.71 10.09
CA LEU A 83 -4.35 -4.60 9.12
C LEU A 83 -2.83 -4.56 9.25
N ARG A 84 -2.25 -3.38 9.49
CA ARG A 84 -0.81 -3.21 9.76
C ARG A 84 -0.40 -3.92 11.05
N GLN A 85 -1.17 -3.75 12.13
CA GLN A 85 -0.90 -4.43 13.41
C GLN A 85 -0.91 -5.95 13.24
N ALA A 86 -1.89 -6.49 12.51
CA ALA A 86 -1.96 -7.92 12.20
C ALA A 86 -0.77 -8.42 11.35
N LYS A 87 -0.08 -7.53 10.61
CA LYS A 87 1.04 -7.85 9.71
C LYS A 87 2.41 -7.42 10.24
N GLY A 88 2.52 -7.05 11.52
CA GLY A 88 3.81 -6.71 12.15
C GLY A 88 4.22 -5.23 12.01
N GLY A 89 3.31 -4.34 11.61
CA GLY A 89 3.51 -2.89 11.56
C GLY A 89 3.61 -2.32 10.14
N ARG A 90 3.84 -1.00 10.06
CA ARG A 90 4.05 -0.29 8.78
C ARG A 90 5.41 -0.66 8.18
N VAL A 91 5.45 -0.90 6.87
CA VAL A 91 6.71 -1.14 6.17
C VAL A 91 7.57 0.13 6.14
N SER A 92 8.82 0.03 6.59
CA SER A 92 9.77 1.14 6.54
C SER A 92 10.27 1.36 5.11
N ILE A 93 9.86 2.48 4.51
CA ILE A 93 10.26 2.90 3.15
C ILE A 93 11.58 3.69 3.14
N ARG A 94 12.13 4.05 4.31
CA ARG A 94 13.40 4.78 4.35
C ARG A 94 14.55 3.84 3.98
N LYS A 95 15.24 4.13 2.88
CA LYS A 95 16.52 3.49 2.55
C LYS A 95 17.47 3.70 3.74
N ALA A 96 17.89 2.64 4.40
CA ALA A 96 18.91 2.72 5.44
C ALA A 96 20.14 3.38 4.82
N ARG A 97 20.48 4.59 5.26
CA ARG A 97 21.71 5.24 4.86
C ARG A 97 22.83 4.39 5.46
N LYS A 98 23.60 3.67 4.62
CA LYS A 98 24.82 2.99 5.09
C LYS A 98 25.71 4.10 5.66
N LYS A 99 25.86 4.16 6.98
CA LYS A 99 26.96 4.92 7.57
C LYS A 99 28.21 4.09 7.32
N SER A 100 29.00 4.44 6.30
CA SER A 100 30.39 4.03 6.24
C SER A 100 31.13 4.87 7.28
N PHE A 101 31.48 4.26 8.40
CA PHE A 101 32.50 4.81 9.27
C PHE A 101 33.82 4.25 8.74
N ASP A 102 34.47 5.01 7.85
CA ASP A 102 35.90 4.83 7.59
C ASP A 102 36.63 5.45 8.78
N PHE A 103 37.22 4.59 9.61
CA PHE A 103 38.25 5.00 10.54
C PHE A 103 39.57 4.73 9.83
N ASP A 104 40.14 5.76 9.20
CA ASP A 104 41.55 5.74 8.80
C ASP A 104 42.41 5.70 10.08
N GLU A 105 43.39 4.79 10.08
CA GLU A 105 44.31 4.46 11.19
C GLU A 105 45.42 5.52 11.39
#